data_AF-A0A843HW08-F1
#
_entry.id   AF-A0A843HW08-F1
#
_cell.length_a   1.000
_cell.length_b   1.000
_cell.length_c   1.000
_cell.angle_alpha   90.00
_cell.angle_beta   90.00
_cell.angle_gamma   90.00
#
_symmetry.space_group_name_H-M   'P 1'
#
loop_
_entity.id
_entity.type
_entity.pdbx_description
1 polymer ?
#
loop_
_entity_poly.entity_id
_entity_poly.type
_entity_poly.pdbx_seq_one_letter_code
_entity_poly.pdbx_strand_id
1 'polypeptide(L)'
;IEFLRDVFSRYRLPIVVSYSGGKDSLVAVDLVAATGYKFSLLFNDTGLEAPETYENVKAVAELYGAELIVASAGDRFWHAIREFGPPARDYRWCCKVIKLAPITKAIEERYPQGVISVVGQRASESFQRARLGRISPSRWVARAVVVAPIQDWSALEVWGYILLRGLPYNKAYERGFDRLGCVVCPANELAEFELVKQYYKDIYEKLNNEILSFYKYEKYIKYGLWRWKRQIPGDLSRYIKAAAAAEYPAEVDVHGTHVELRGVSPDRETALRLLKMLGRVHVEDGGAVVVAGRGGVVKLSSDLLHIEGDRALDAAALVMRSSICGLCDLCVSWCPTKALARDPSGKFRVDEERCTGCLLCSRACPSAQYLVYRIARTGRGPVQMRREE
;
A
#
# COMPACT_ATOMS: atom_id res chain seq x y z
N ILE A 1 -10.51 -22.17 19.00
CA ILE A 1 -9.69 -21.86 20.19
C ILE A 1 -8.48 -22.79 20.30
N GLU A 2 -8.66 -24.11 20.29
CA GLU A 2 -7.56 -25.09 20.36
C GLU A 2 -6.47 -24.87 19.30
N PHE A 3 -6.86 -24.64 18.04
CA PHE A 3 -5.94 -24.26 16.97
C PHE A 3 -5.04 -23.07 17.34
N LEU A 4 -5.59 -22.02 17.95
CA LEU A 4 -4.79 -20.85 18.36
C LEU A 4 -3.84 -21.20 19.49
N ARG A 5 -4.29 -21.96 20.50
CA ARG A 5 -3.44 -22.41 21.62
C ARG A 5 -2.25 -23.24 21.13
N ASP A 6 -2.48 -24.16 20.20
CA ASP A 6 -1.43 -24.97 19.57
C ASP A 6 -0.40 -24.08 18.89
N VAL A 7 -0.83 -23.16 18.02
CA VAL A 7 0.05 -22.23 17.31
C VAL A 7 0.85 -21.36 18.29
N PHE A 8 0.20 -20.77 19.29
CA PHE A 8 0.87 -19.91 20.27
C PHE A 8 1.94 -20.66 21.06
N SER A 9 1.66 -21.91 21.46
CA SER A 9 2.61 -22.76 22.20
C SER A 9 3.84 -23.17 21.38
N ARG A 10 3.68 -23.32 20.06
CA ARG A 10 4.75 -23.68 19.12
C ARG A 10 5.68 -22.51 18.81
N TYR A 11 5.11 -21.36 18.45
CA TYR A 11 5.91 -20.21 18.02
C TYR A 11 6.48 -19.39 19.18
N ARG A 12 5.77 -19.31 20.32
CA ARG A 12 6.22 -18.58 21.53
C ARG A 12 6.67 -17.14 21.27
N LEU A 13 6.01 -16.46 20.35
CA LEU A 13 6.22 -15.05 20.02
C LEU A 13 5.09 -14.18 20.61
N PRO A 14 5.31 -12.86 20.76
CA PRO A 14 4.24 -11.92 21.10
C PRO A 14 3.05 -12.04 20.15
N ILE A 15 1.85 -12.04 20.70
CA ILE A 15 0.60 -12.16 19.93
C ILE A 15 0.04 -10.76 19.68
N VAL A 16 -0.16 -10.45 18.41
CA VAL A 16 -0.75 -9.19 17.95
C VAL A 16 -1.96 -9.51 17.10
N VAL A 17 -3.13 -9.05 17.50
CA VAL A 17 -4.36 -9.19 16.69
C VAL A 17 -4.53 -7.94 15.85
N SER A 18 -4.52 -8.08 14.54
CA SER A 18 -4.81 -6.96 13.63
C SER A 18 -6.30 -6.66 13.66
N TYR A 19 -6.67 -5.58 14.36
CA TYR A 19 -8.05 -5.18 14.55
C TYR A 19 -8.39 -3.98 13.67
N SER A 20 -9.35 -4.13 12.75
CA SER A 20 -9.74 -3.07 11.81
C SER A 20 -11.07 -2.41 12.17
N GLY A 21 -11.67 -2.75 13.31
CA GLY A 21 -13.05 -2.40 13.64
C GLY A 21 -14.11 -3.13 12.79
N GLY A 22 -13.71 -4.14 12.01
CA GLY A 22 -14.62 -4.95 11.20
C GLY A 22 -15.08 -6.21 11.91
N LYS A 23 -16.24 -6.75 11.49
CA LYS A 23 -16.86 -7.97 12.04
C LYS A 23 -15.90 -9.16 12.12
N ASP A 24 -15.14 -9.40 11.06
CA ASP A 24 -14.26 -10.57 10.96
C ASP A 24 -13.06 -10.43 11.92
N SER A 25 -12.51 -9.23 12.04
CA SER A 25 -11.44 -8.94 13.01
C SER A 25 -11.94 -8.96 14.46
N LEU A 26 -13.20 -8.62 14.72
CA LEU A 26 -13.79 -8.68 16.06
C LEU A 26 -13.91 -10.12 16.55
N VAL A 27 -14.36 -11.02 15.69
CA VAL A 27 -14.38 -12.46 16.00
C VAL A 27 -12.96 -12.97 16.27
N ALA A 28 -11.96 -12.53 15.49
CA ALA A 28 -10.57 -12.91 15.76
C ALA A 28 -10.09 -12.45 17.14
N VAL A 29 -10.44 -11.23 17.58
CA VAL A 29 -10.15 -10.73 18.93
C VAL A 29 -10.80 -11.62 20.00
N ASP A 30 -12.10 -11.89 19.89
CA ASP A 30 -12.82 -12.72 20.87
C ASP A 30 -12.25 -14.14 20.97
N LEU A 31 -11.92 -14.75 19.83
CA LEU A 31 -11.31 -16.08 19.77
C LEU A 31 -9.92 -16.13 20.40
N VAL A 32 -9.12 -15.06 20.25
CA VAL A 32 -7.80 -14.96 20.89
C VAL A 32 -7.95 -14.73 22.38
N ALA A 33 -8.85 -13.84 22.81
CA ALA A 33 -9.13 -13.61 24.22
C ALA A 33 -9.56 -14.89 24.94
N ALA A 34 -10.41 -15.71 24.31
CA ALA A 34 -10.85 -17.00 24.85
C ALA A 34 -9.71 -18.04 25.01
N THR A 35 -8.52 -17.81 24.43
CA THR A 35 -7.37 -18.69 24.65
C THR A 35 -6.75 -18.52 26.04
N GLY A 36 -6.91 -17.34 26.66
CA GLY A 36 -6.27 -16.95 27.92
C GLY A 36 -4.85 -16.37 27.76
N TYR A 37 -4.31 -16.30 26.53
CA TYR A 37 -3.01 -15.68 26.28
C TYR A 37 -3.10 -14.15 26.27
N LYS A 38 -2.06 -13.47 26.75
CA LYS A 38 -1.93 -12.02 26.62
C LYS A 38 -1.64 -11.65 25.17
N PHE A 39 -2.32 -10.62 24.66
CA PHE A 39 -2.15 -10.10 23.30
C PHE A 39 -2.27 -8.58 23.28
N SER A 40 -1.77 -7.98 22.19
CA SER A 40 -2.00 -6.57 21.87
C SER A 40 -2.90 -6.45 20.64
N LEU A 41 -3.70 -5.40 20.56
CA LEU A 41 -4.42 -5.02 19.35
C LEU A 41 -3.55 -4.11 18.50
N LEU A 42 -3.47 -4.37 17.19
CA LEU A 42 -2.88 -3.46 16.23
C LEU A 42 -3.99 -2.86 15.36
N PHE A 43 -4.24 -1.56 15.53
CA PHE A 43 -5.11 -0.79 14.66
C PHE A 43 -4.25 0.02 13.67
N ASN A 44 -4.52 -0.14 12.38
CA ASN A 44 -3.88 0.68 11.35
C ASN A 44 -4.79 1.86 11.00
N ASP A 45 -4.49 3.00 11.58
CA ASP A 45 -5.17 4.26 11.33
C ASP A 45 -4.68 4.85 10.00
N THR A 46 -5.50 4.75 8.95
CA THR A 46 -5.16 5.35 7.66
C THR A 46 -5.51 6.83 7.56
N GLY A 47 -6.24 7.37 8.54
CA GLY A 47 -6.86 8.69 8.49
C GLY A 47 -8.08 8.74 7.55
N LEU A 48 -8.61 7.59 7.13
CA LEU A 48 -9.70 7.47 6.15
C LEU A 48 -10.81 6.54 6.63
N GLU A 49 -10.78 6.08 7.88
CA GLU A 49 -11.78 5.22 8.48
C GLU A 49 -13.04 6.02 8.83
N ALA A 50 -14.17 5.32 8.92
CA ALA A 50 -15.39 5.91 9.47
C ALA A 50 -15.18 6.28 10.96
N PRO A 51 -15.72 7.40 11.47
CA PRO A 51 -15.66 7.78 12.89
C PRO A 51 -16.05 6.65 13.85
N GLU A 52 -17.09 5.89 13.50
CA GLU A 52 -17.58 4.74 14.27
C GLU A 52 -16.52 3.64 14.43
N THR A 53 -15.56 3.56 13.51
CA THR A 53 -14.42 2.65 13.58
C THR A 53 -13.46 3.02 14.69
N TYR A 54 -13.15 4.31 14.85
CA TYR A 54 -12.28 4.77 15.92
C TYR A 54 -12.92 4.55 17.29
N GLU A 55 -14.21 4.83 17.42
CA GLU A 55 -14.99 4.58 18.63
C GLU A 55 -15.01 3.08 18.98
N ASN A 56 -15.30 2.24 17.98
CA ASN A 56 -15.37 0.80 18.18
C ASN A 56 -14.01 0.19 18.53
N VAL A 57 -12.91 0.66 17.92
CA VAL A 57 -11.55 0.21 18.25
C VAL A 57 -11.20 0.49 19.71
N LYS A 58 -11.52 1.69 20.21
CA LYS A 58 -11.31 2.04 21.61
C LYS A 58 -12.15 1.17 22.54
N ALA A 59 -13.44 1.07 22.27
CA ALA A 59 -14.37 0.29 23.10
C ALA A 59 -13.97 -1.20 23.18
N VAL A 60 -13.52 -1.79 22.07
CA VAL A 60 -13.07 -3.19 22.03
C VAL A 60 -11.74 -3.37 22.75
N ALA A 61 -10.79 -2.43 22.60
CA ALA A 61 -9.52 -2.49 23.35
C ALA A 61 -9.76 -2.46 24.86
N GLU A 62 -10.65 -1.58 25.33
CA GLU A 62 -11.05 -1.46 26.73
C GLU A 62 -11.78 -2.72 27.22
N LEU A 63 -12.77 -3.21 26.47
CA LEU A 63 -13.54 -4.41 26.83
C LEU A 63 -12.65 -5.63 27.08
N TYR A 64 -11.64 -5.84 26.23
CA TYR A 64 -10.73 -6.98 26.34
C TYR A 64 -9.48 -6.69 27.18
N GLY A 65 -9.34 -5.48 27.75
CA GLY A 65 -8.15 -5.07 28.51
C GLY A 65 -6.85 -5.21 27.72
N ALA A 66 -6.92 -5.09 26.39
CA ALA A 66 -5.81 -5.33 25.48
C ALA A 66 -5.08 -4.02 25.16
N GLU A 67 -3.74 -4.07 25.14
CA GLU A 67 -2.95 -2.91 24.72
C GLU A 67 -3.25 -2.55 23.26
N LEU A 68 -3.63 -1.29 23.01
CA LEU A 68 -3.86 -0.79 21.66
C LEU A 68 -2.59 -0.14 21.08
N ILE A 69 -2.05 -0.76 20.03
CA ILE A 69 -0.97 -0.22 19.19
C ILE A 69 -1.60 0.44 17.98
N VAL A 70 -1.36 1.74 17.80
CA VAL A 70 -1.86 2.50 16.65
C VAL A 70 -0.74 2.72 15.64
N ALA A 71 -0.86 2.11 14.47
CA ALA A 71 -0.01 2.38 13.32
C ALA A 71 -0.66 3.48 12.47
N SER A 72 -0.32 4.75 12.73
CA SER A 72 -0.94 5.89 12.04
C SER A 72 -0.19 6.30 10.77
N ALA A 73 -0.95 6.57 9.72
CA ALA A 73 -0.46 7.13 8.46
C ALA A 73 -0.46 8.67 8.44
N GLY A 74 -1.15 9.33 9.38
CA GLY A 74 -1.37 10.78 9.34
C GLY A 74 -1.96 11.24 8.00
N ASP A 75 -1.51 12.38 7.48
CA ASP A 75 -1.99 12.97 6.22
C ASP A 75 -1.34 12.36 4.95
N ARG A 76 -0.58 11.27 5.08
CA ARG A 76 0.22 10.70 3.97
C ARG A 76 -0.61 10.30 2.75
N PHE A 77 -1.88 9.92 2.92
CA PHE A 77 -2.76 9.63 1.79
C PHE A 77 -2.93 10.86 0.90
N TRP A 78 -3.22 12.01 1.50
CA TRP A 78 -3.51 13.26 0.81
C TRP A 78 -2.26 13.91 0.23
N HIS A 79 -1.09 13.70 0.84
CA HIS A 79 0.19 13.99 0.16
C HIS A 79 0.37 13.08 -1.06
N ALA A 80 0.27 11.76 -0.86
CA ALA A 80 0.61 10.78 -1.89
C ALA A 80 -0.37 10.77 -3.08
N ILE A 81 -1.63 11.19 -2.93
CA ILE A 81 -2.57 11.29 -4.06
C ILE A 81 -2.16 12.40 -5.04
N ARG A 82 -1.54 13.48 -4.57
CA ARG A 82 -1.02 14.56 -5.41
C ARG A 82 0.24 14.13 -6.18
N GLU A 83 1.00 13.22 -5.59
CA GLU A 83 2.22 12.65 -6.19
C GLU A 83 1.90 11.54 -7.20
N PHE A 84 1.05 10.59 -6.81
CA PHE A 84 0.78 9.37 -7.58
C PHE A 84 -0.45 9.46 -8.47
N GLY A 85 -1.29 10.47 -8.28
CA GLY A 85 -2.66 10.51 -8.76
C GLY A 85 -3.60 9.58 -7.99
N PRO A 86 -4.92 9.64 -8.28
CA PRO A 86 -5.93 8.84 -7.60
C PRO A 86 -5.60 7.33 -7.61
N PRO A 87 -5.69 6.65 -6.45
CA PRO A 87 -5.48 5.21 -6.40
C PRO A 87 -6.61 4.51 -7.16
N ALA A 88 -6.36 3.31 -7.67
CA ALA A 88 -7.36 2.54 -8.41
C ALA A 88 -7.37 1.08 -7.97
N ARG A 89 -8.36 0.29 -8.41
CA ARG A 89 -8.46 -1.15 -8.11
C ARG A 89 -7.22 -1.93 -8.59
N ASP A 90 -6.63 -1.49 -9.71
CA ASP A 90 -5.42 -2.02 -10.34
C ASP A 90 -4.13 -1.22 -10.04
N TYR A 91 -4.25 -0.06 -9.39
CA TYR A 91 -3.16 0.86 -9.02
C TYR A 91 -3.25 1.24 -7.54
N ARG A 92 -3.20 0.22 -6.66
CA ARG A 92 -3.35 0.33 -5.20
C ARG A 92 -2.06 0.76 -4.49
N TRP A 93 -1.46 1.87 -4.91
CA TRP A 93 -0.28 2.42 -4.22
C TRP A 93 -0.60 2.80 -2.77
N CYS A 94 -1.85 3.23 -2.49
CA CYS A 94 -2.29 3.66 -1.16
C CYS A 94 -2.07 2.56 -0.10
N CYS A 95 -2.37 1.29 -0.40
CA CYS A 95 -2.12 0.18 0.53
C CYS A 95 -0.66 0.09 0.98
N LYS A 96 0.30 0.42 0.10
CA LYS A 96 1.72 0.46 0.50
C LYS A 96 2.03 1.66 1.39
N VAL A 97 1.49 2.83 1.05
CA VAL A 97 1.78 4.10 1.72
C VAL A 97 1.15 4.18 3.11
N ILE A 98 -0.14 3.85 3.23
CA ILE A 98 -0.94 4.12 4.44
C ILE A 98 -1.31 2.87 5.24
N LYS A 99 -1.01 1.66 4.73
CA LYS A 99 -1.22 0.41 5.51
C LYS A 99 0.08 -0.28 5.81
N LEU A 100 0.79 -0.71 4.76
CA LEU A 100 1.97 -1.54 4.94
C LEU A 100 3.11 -0.79 5.63
N ALA A 101 3.38 0.47 5.25
CA ALA A 101 4.49 1.21 5.84
C ALA A 101 4.28 1.54 7.33
N PRO A 102 3.11 2.07 7.77
CA PRO A 102 2.84 2.28 9.19
C PRO A 102 2.87 0.98 10.00
N ILE A 103 2.25 -0.10 9.52
CA ILE A 103 2.25 -1.40 10.20
C ILE A 103 3.66 -1.95 10.37
N THR A 104 4.45 -1.92 9.28
CA THR A 104 5.82 -2.46 9.31
C THR A 104 6.66 -1.69 10.33
N LYS A 105 6.56 -0.35 10.34
CA LYS A 105 7.26 0.49 11.31
C LYS A 105 6.85 0.16 12.75
N ALA A 106 5.55 0.15 13.05
CA ALA A 106 5.04 -0.11 14.40
C ALA A 106 5.46 -1.50 14.93
N ILE A 107 5.42 -2.53 14.10
CA ILE A 107 5.83 -3.88 14.49
C ILE A 107 7.35 -3.98 14.65
N GLU A 108 8.15 -3.43 13.74
CA GLU A 108 9.62 -3.50 13.83
C GLU A 108 10.14 -2.77 15.08
N GLU A 109 9.57 -1.62 15.42
CA GLU A 109 9.97 -0.83 16.59
C GLU A 109 9.59 -1.52 17.91
N ARG A 110 8.41 -2.14 17.97
CA ARG A 110 7.88 -2.72 19.21
C ARG A 110 8.27 -4.19 19.42
N TYR A 111 8.40 -4.94 18.33
CA TYR A 111 8.65 -6.39 18.35
C TYR A 111 9.75 -6.79 17.37
N PRO A 112 11.01 -6.34 17.58
CA PRO A 112 12.12 -6.62 16.66
C PRO A 112 12.46 -8.11 16.50
N GLN A 113 12.02 -8.94 17.46
CA GLN A 113 12.21 -10.39 17.44
C GLN A 113 11.13 -11.15 16.63
N GLY A 114 10.06 -10.47 16.22
CA GLY A 114 8.95 -11.07 15.48
C GLY A 114 7.65 -11.17 16.29
N VAL A 115 6.57 -11.52 15.60
CA VAL A 115 5.20 -11.58 16.16
C VAL A 115 4.39 -12.71 15.53
N ILE A 116 3.39 -13.19 16.27
CA ILE A 116 2.23 -13.88 15.69
C ILE A 116 1.17 -12.81 15.38
N SER A 117 0.94 -12.55 14.10
CA SER A 117 -0.09 -11.63 13.61
C SER A 117 -1.37 -12.40 13.34
N VAL A 118 -2.35 -12.27 14.22
CA VAL A 118 -3.68 -12.87 14.05
C VAL A 118 -4.55 -11.94 13.22
N VAL A 119 -5.17 -12.46 12.15
CA VAL A 119 -6.00 -11.68 11.22
C VAL A 119 -7.39 -12.30 11.04
N GLY A 120 -8.41 -11.46 10.87
CA GLY A 120 -9.78 -11.89 10.55
C GLY A 120 -10.01 -12.29 9.09
N GLN A 121 -9.02 -12.89 8.43
CA GLN A 121 -9.11 -13.25 7.01
C GLN A 121 -9.97 -14.51 6.82
N ARG A 122 -10.79 -14.53 5.76
CA ARG A 122 -11.58 -15.69 5.31
C ARG A 122 -11.29 -16.05 3.86
N ALA A 123 -11.35 -17.34 3.55
CA ALA A 123 -11.19 -17.89 2.20
C ALA A 123 -12.25 -17.34 1.24
N SER A 124 -13.49 -17.20 1.72
CA SER A 124 -14.64 -16.80 0.89
C SER A 124 -14.63 -15.33 0.46
N GLU A 125 -13.64 -14.53 0.86
CA GLU A 125 -13.55 -13.11 0.50
C GLU A 125 -12.93 -12.87 -0.89
N SER A 126 -12.10 -13.79 -1.39
CA SER A 126 -11.52 -13.71 -2.75
C SER A 126 -10.80 -14.99 -3.14
N PHE A 127 -10.64 -15.24 -4.44
CA PHE A 127 -9.81 -16.33 -4.97
C PHE A 127 -8.38 -16.33 -4.44
N GLN A 128 -7.79 -15.15 -4.19
CA GLN A 128 -6.43 -15.05 -3.65
C GLN A 128 -6.39 -15.51 -2.19
N ARG A 129 -7.39 -15.14 -1.37
CA ARG A 129 -7.47 -15.55 0.04
C ARG A 129 -7.81 -17.03 0.18
N ALA A 130 -8.60 -17.61 -0.72
CA ALA A 130 -8.90 -19.04 -0.74
C ALA A 130 -7.66 -19.93 -0.92
N ARG A 131 -6.60 -19.42 -1.55
CA ARG A 131 -5.32 -20.15 -1.74
C ARG A 131 -4.38 -20.05 -0.54
N LEU A 132 -4.69 -19.23 0.46
CA LEU A 132 -3.85 -19.06 1.64
C LEU A 132 -4.22 -20.09 2.70
N GLY A 133 -3.21 -20.66 3.36
CA GLY A 133 -3.41 -21.51 4.53
C GLY A 133 -3.74 -20.69 5.79
N ARG A 134 -4.22 -21.39 6.83
CA ARG A 134 -4.51 -20.80 8.15
C ARG A 134 -3.27 -20.24 8.86
N ILE A 135 -2.08 -20.70 8.47
CA ILE A 135 -0.79 -20.21 8.94
C ILE A 135 0.04 -19.89 7.69
N SER A 136 0.65 -18.71 7.65
CA SER A 136 1.55 -18.32 6.55
C SER A 136 2.61 -17.34 7.03
N PRO A 137 3.80 -17.30 6.41
CA PRO A 137 4.75 -16.23 6.68
C PRO A 137 4.20 -14.90 6.13
N SER A 138 4.42 -13.81 6.86
CA SER A 138 4.13 -12.48 6.34
C SER A 138 5.04 -12.18 5.16
N ARG A 139 4.45 -11.70 4.06
CA ARG A 139 5.21 -11.22 2.89
C ARG A 139 5.78 -9.81 3.10
N TRP A 140 5.34 -9.11 4.14
CA TRP A 140 5.59 -7.67 4.28
C TRP A 140 6.31 -7.27 5.56
N VAL A 141 6.07 -7.99 6.65
CA VAL A 141 6.66 -7.72 7.95
C VAL A 141 7.63 -8.85 8.25
N ALA A 142 8.91 -8.52 8.37
CA ALA A 142 9.93 -9.51 8.67
C ALA A 142 9.63 -10.20 10.01
N ARG A 143 9.88 -11.51 10.09
CA ARG A 143 9.71 -12.31 11.32
C ARG A 143 8.26 -12.34 11.87
N ALA A 144 7.27 -12.01 11.05
CA ALA A 144 5.86 -12.14 11.40
C ALA A 144 5.25 -13.42 10.81
N VAL A 145 4.55 -14.18 11.65
CA VAL A 145 3.74 -15.34 11.26
C VAL A 145 2.28 -14.90 11.26
N VAL A 146 1.62 -15.02 10.12
CA VAL A 146 0.20 -14.66 9.96
C VAL A 146 -0.67 -15.87 10.27
N VAL A 147 -1.66 -15.67 11.13
CA VAL A 147 -2.60 -16.72 11.58
C VAL A 147 -4.04 -16.27 11.33
N ALA A 148 -4.78 -17.04 10.54
CA ALA A 148 -6.18 -16.78 10.19
C ALA A 148 -7.10 -17.83 10.84
N PRO A 149 -7.59 -17.60 12.08
CA PRO A 149 -8.36 -18.59 12.82
C PRO A 149 -9.70 -18.92 12.18
N ILE A 150 -10.30 -17.97 11.46
CA ILE A 150 -11.62 -18.05 10.83
C ILE A 150 -11.54 -18.24 9.30
N GLN A 151 -10.41 -18.74 8.79
CA GLN A 151 -10.18 -18.89 7.35
C GLN A 151 -11.33 -19.61 6.64
N ASP A 152 -11.93 -20.63 7.26
CA ASP A 152 -12.96 -21.46 6.65
C ASP A 152 -14.40 -20.99 6.98
N TRP A 153 -14.55 -19.87 7.69
CA TRP A 153 -15.86 -19.35 8.08
C TRP A 153 -16.51 -18.56 6.94
N SER A 154 -17.83 -18.70 6.85
CA SER A 154 -18.72 -17.86 6.05
C SER A 154 -19.02 -16.52 6.75
N ALA A 155 -19.55 -15.55 6.00
CA ALA A 155 -20.00 -14.29 6.57
C ALA A 155 -21.18 -14.49 7.54
N LEU A 156 -22.02 -15.50 7.29
CA LEU A 156 -23.16 -15.85 8.14
C LEU A 156 -22.69 -16.38 9.50
N GLU A 157 -21.69 -17.27 9.52
CA GLU A 157 -21.12 -17.77 10.78
C GLU A 157 -20.47 -16.66 11.60
N VAL A 158 -19.78 -15.72 10.95
CA VAL A 158 -19.21 -14.55 11.63
C VAL A 158 -20.28 -13.70 12.29
N TRP A 159 -21.35 -13.35 11.57
CA TRP A 159 -22.44 -12.56 12.14
C TRP A 159 -23.22 -13.33 13.20
N GLY A 160 -23.52 -14.61 12.95
CA GLY A 160 -24.19 -15.48 13.92
C GLY A 160 -23.39 -15.55 15.23
N TYR A 161 -22.07 -15.71 15.16
CA TYR A 161 -21.20 -15.70 16.33
C TYR A 161 -21.26 -14.37 17.08
N ILE A 162 -21.14 -13.24 16.38
CA ILE A 162 -21.22 -11.89 16.98
C ILE A 162 -22.53 -11.70 17.74
N LEU A 163 -23.66 -12.05 17.11
CA LEU A 163 -24.99 -11.87 17.68
C LEU A 163 -25.22 -12.80 18.88
N LEU A 164 -24.87 -14.08 18.77
CA LEU A 164 -25.02 -15.06 19.85
C LEU A 164 -24.17 -14.70 21.08
N ARG A 165 -23.02 -14.06 20.87
CA ARG A 165 -22.08 -13.65 21.92
C ARG A 165 -22.32 -12.22 22.41
N GLY A 166 -23.23 -11.47 21.79
CA GLY A 166 -23.48 -10.06 22.11
C GLY A 166 -22.27 -9.16 21.94
N LEU A 167 -21.41 -9.43 20.94
CA LEU A 167 -20.17 -8.66 20.76
C LEU A 167 -20.45 -7.25 20.22
N PRO A 168 -19.68 -6.22 20.65
CA PRO A 168 -19.87 -4.85 20.20
C PRO A 168 -19.34 -4.65 18.78
N TYR A 169 -20.16 -4.94 17.77
CA TYR A 169 -19.82 -4.66 16.39
C TYR A 169 -19.90 -3.16 16.08
N ASN A 170 -19.18 -2.75 15.03
CA ASN A 170 -19.11 -1.37 14.60
C ASN A 170 -20.43 -0.87 14.00
N LYS A 171 -20.93 0.26 14.49
CA LYS A 171 -22.23 0.81 14.09
C LYS A 171 -22.32 1.29 12.65
N ALA A 172 -21.20 1.43 11.94
CA ALA A 172 -21.21 1.65 10.49
C ALA A 172 -21.95 0.54 9.73
N TYR A 173 -21.97 -0.71 10.23
CA TYR A 173 -22.75 -1.80 9.62
C TYR A 173 -24.27 -1.50 9.56
N GLU A 174 -24.80 -0.72 10.49
CA GLU A 174 -26.23 -0.36 10.54
C GLU A 174 -26.61 0.66 9.45
N ARG A 175 -25.61 1.30 8.83
CA ARG A 175 -25.79 2.24 7.71
C ARG A 175 -25.70 1.56 6.34
N GLY A 176 -25.56 0.23 6.31
CA GLY A 176 -25.52 -0.55 5.06
C GLY A 176 -24.12 -0.81 4.50
N PHE A 177 -23.04 -0.44 5.22
CA PHE A 177 -21.69 -0.85 4.84
C PHE A 177 -21.49 -2.35 5.07
N ASP A 178 -21.08 -3.11 4.06
CA ASP A 178 -20.86 -4.57 4.16
C ASP A 178 -19.42 -4.92 4.58
N ARG A 179 -18.49 -4.03 4.24
CA ARG A 179 -17.07 -4.07 4.57
C ARG A 179 -16.67 -2.75 5.21
N LEU A 180 -15.86 -2.86 6.27
CA LEU A 180 -15.27 -1.69 6.90
C LEU A 180 -13.78 -1.58 6.56
N GLY A 181 -13.36 -0.36 6.28
CA GLY A 181 -12.03 0.03 5.86
C GLY A 181 -12.00 1.52 5.55
N CYS A 182 -11.11 1.95 4.66
CA CYS A 182 -11.09 3.33 4.21
C CYS A 182 -12.40 3.65 3.48
N VAL A 183 -13.14 4.68 3.90
CA VAL A 183 -14.45 5.02 3.33
C VAL A 183 -14.34 5.48 1.86
N VAL A 184 -13.18 6.00 1.46
CA VAL A 184 -12.85 6.41 0.08
C VAL A 184 -12.01 5.39 -0.70
N CYS A 185 -12.09 4.11 -0.34
CA CYS A 185 -11.30 3.07 -1.00
C CYS A 185 -11.77 2.85 -2.46
N PRO A 186 -10.87 2.79 -3.46
CA PRO A 186 -11.26 2.49 -4.85
C PRO A 186 -11.86 1.09 -5.02
N ALA A 187 -11.69 0.20 -4.04
CA ALA A 187 -12.28 -1.13 -4.05
C ALA A 187 -13.73 -1.16 -3.54
N ASN A 188 -14.25 -0.05 -3.01
CA ASN A 188 -15.64 0.05 -2.58
C ASN A 188 -16.56 -0.01 -3.80
N GLU A 189 -17.78 -0.50 -3.57
CA GLU A 189 -18.82 -0.51 -4.59
C GLU A 189 -19.42 0.89 -4.79
N LEU A 190 -20.06 1.14 -5.94
CA LEU A 190 -20.66 2.46 -6.18
C LEU A 190 -21.77 2.78 -5.18
N ALA A 191 -22.55 1.78 -4.78
CA ALA A 191 -23.56 1.94 -3.74
C ALA A 191 -22.96 2.39 -2.40
N GLU A 192 -21.79 1.86 -2.02
CA GLU A 192 -21.09 2.33 -0.82
C GLU A 192 -20.64 3.79 -0.96
N PHE A 193 -20.20 4.23 -2.15
CA PHE A 193 -19.85 5.64 -2.36
C PHE A 193 -21.06 6.59 -2.18
N GLU A 194 -22.28 6.16 -2.51
CA GLU A 194 -23.48 6.94 -2.20
C GLU A 194 -23.72 7.04 -0.69
N LEU A 195 -23.48 5.95 0.06
CA LEU A 195 -23.51 5.99 1.53
C LEU A 195 -22.44 6.93 2.09
N VAL A 196 -21.22 6.91 1.52
CA VAL A 196 -20.12 7.79 1.93
C VAL A 196 -20.47 9.26 1.65
N LYS A 197 -21.07 9.56 0.50
CA LYS A 197 -21.57 10.91 0.18
C LYS A 197 -22.63 11.38 1.18
N GLN A 198 -23.51 10.47 1.61
CA GLN A 198 -24.57 10.76 2.57
C GLN A 198 -24.06 10.98 4.00
N TYR A 199 -23.19 10.09 4.49
CA TYR A 199 -22.78 10.05 5.91
C TYR A 199 -21.42 10.69 6.19
N TYR A 200 -20.55 10.79 5.19
CA TYR A 200 -19.16 11.26 5.31
C TYR A 200 -18.83 12.26 4.18
N LYS A 201 -19.66 13.31 4.08
CA LYS A 201 -19.63 14.28 2.97
C LYS A 201 -18.26 14.96 2.77
N ASP A 202 -17.60 15.39 3.85
CA ASP A 202 -16.36 16.16 3.75
C ASP A 202 -15.22 15.37 3.09
N ILE A 203 -15.05 14.10 3.48
CA ILE A 203 -14.01 13.24 2.91
C ILE A 203 -14.35 12.82 1.48
N TYR A 204 -15.64 12.66 1.16
CA TYR A 204 -16.13 12.42 -0.20
C TYR A 204 -15.81 13.59 -1.13
N GLU A 205 -16.11 14.82 -0.71
CA GLU A 205 -15.83 16.04 -1.46
C GLU A 205 -14.34 16.27 -1.63
N LYS A 206 -13.55 16.08 -0.55
CA LYS A 206 -12.09 16.19 -0.61
C LYS A 206 -11.49 15.20 -1.62
N LEU A 207 -11.95 13.94 -1.64
CA LEU A 207 -11.51 12.96 -2.63
C LEU A 207 -11.88 13.41 -4.05
N ASN A 208 -13.12 13.87 -4.26
CA ASN A 208 -13.58 14.29 -5.59
C ASN A 208 -12.78 15.48 -6.14
N ASN A 209 -12.41 16.44 -5.28
CA ASN A 209 -11.54 17.54 -5.68
C ASN A 209 -10.15 17.05 -6.13
N GLU A 210 -9.55 16.13 -5.38
CA GLU A 210 -8.28 15.49 -5.75
C GLU A 210 -8.41 14.57 -6.99
N ILE A 211 -9.61 14.08 -7.33
CA ILE A 211 -9.84 13.35 -8.58
C ILE A 211 -9.94 14.33 -9.75
N LEU A 212 -10.70 15.41 -9.61
CA LEU A 212 -10.92 16.39 -10.68
C LEU A 212 -9.66 17.16 -11.07
N SER A 213 -8.70 17.30 -10.16
CA SER A 213 -7.38 17.87 -10.49
C SER A 213 -6.59 17.01 -11.49
N PHE A 214 -6.85 15.71 -11.56
CA PHE A 214 -6.24 14.77 -12.52
C PHE A 214 -7.17 14.43 -13.69
N TYR A 215 -8.48 14.50 -13.50
CA TYR A 215 -9.47 14.14 -14.52
C TYR A 215 -10.39 15.32 -14.79
N LYS A 216 -10.23 15.96 -15.95
CA LYS A 216 -10.99 17.17 -16.34
C LYS A 216 -12.50 16.96 -16.59
N TYR A 217 -13.02 15.75 -16.36
CA TYR A 217 -14.41 15.40 -16.68
C TYR A 217 -15.14 14.74 -15.51
N GLU A 218 -16.30 15.28 -15.15
CA GLU A 218 -17.14 14.75 -14.05
C GLU A 218 -17.57 13.29 -14.24
N LYS A 219 -17.59 12.80 -15.50
CA LYS A 219 -17.90 11.39 -15.81
C LYS A 219 -17.00 10.41 -15.06
N TYR A 220 -15.76 10.81 -14.72
CA TYR A 220 -14.86 9.98 -13.93
C TYR A 220 -15.37 9.73 -12.52
N ILE A 221 -15.95 10.75 -11.88
CA ILE A 221 -16.58 10.62 -10.56
C ILE A 221 -17.90 9.88 -10.70
N LYS A 222 -18.80 10.36 -11.57
CA LYS A 222 -20.17 9.85 -11.72
C LYS A 222 -20.23 8.33 -11.94
N TYR A 223 -19.35 7.80 -12.79
CA TYR A 223 -19.29 6.36 -13.08
C TYR A 223 -18.16 5.63 -12.35
N GLY A 224 -17.42 6.33 -11.48
CA GLY A 224 -16.27 5.80 -10.74
C GLY A 224 -15.17 5.25 -11.66
N LEU A 225 -14.93 5.88 -12.82
CA LEU A 225 -13.94 5.45 -13.81
C LEU A 225 -12.51 5.63 -13.33
N TRP A 226 -12.26 6.59 -12.44
CA TRP A 226 -10.94 6.83 -11.83
C TRP A 226 -10.40 5.60 -11.09
N ARG A 227 -11.28 4.64 -10.75
CA ARG A 227 -10.96 3.38 -10.07
C ARG A 227 -10.34 2.32 -11.00
N TRP A 228 -10.11 2.63 -12.27
CA TRP A 228 -9.51 1.74 -13.26
C TRP A 228 -8.43 2.48 -14.07
N LYS A 229 -7.15 2.17 -13.84
CA LYS A 229 -6.06 2.83 -14.58
C LYS A 229 -5.78 2.19 -15.95
N ARG A 230 -5.81 0.86 -16.02
CA ARG A 230 -5.38 0.11 -17.21
C ARG A 230 -6.53 -0.22 -18.15
N GLN A 231 -7.63 -0.74 -17.58
CA GLN A 231 -8.76 -1.20 -18.36
C GLN A 231 -10.02 -1.09 -17.52
N ILE A 232 -11.02 -0.41 -18.09
CA ILE A 232 -12.37 -0.35 -17.56
C ILE A 232 -13.05 -1.71 -17.84
N PRO A 233 -13.85 -2.25 -16.90
CA PRO A 233 -14.64 -3.46 -17.13
C PRO A 233 -15.45 -3.41 -18.42
N GLY A 234 -15.53 -4.53 -19.14
CA GLY A 234 -16.07 -4.56 -20.51
C GLY A 234 -17.56 -4.20 -20.59
N ASP A 235 -18.34 -4.60 -19.59
CA ASP A 235 -19.73 -4.20 -19.36
C ASP A 235 -19.85 -2.68 -19.20
N LEU A 236 -19.00 -2.08 -18.34
CA LEU A 236 -18.99 -0.64 -18.12
C LEU A 236 -18.56 0.11 -19.38
N SER A 237 -17.50 -0.34 -20.05
CA SER A 237 -16.97 0.27 -21.28
C SER A 237 -18.01 0.28 -22.42
N ARG A 238 -18.77 -0.82 -22.59
CA ARG A 238 -19.87 -0.90 -23.57
C ARG A 238 -20.97 0.11 -23.28
N TYR A 239 -21.33 0.29 -22.00
CA TYR A 239 -22.39 1.20 -21.60
C TYR A 239 -21.99 2.68 -21.73
N ILE A 240 -20.79 3.03 -21.27
CA ILE A 240 -20.31 4.42 -21.25
C ILE A 240 -19.68 4.86 -22.58
N LYS A 241 -19.44 3.92 -23.51
CA LYS A 241 -18.68 4.13 -24.76
C LYS A 241 -17.36 4.87 -24.52
N ALA A 242 -16.57 4.43 -23.54
CA ALA A 242 -15.27 5.00 -23.23
C ALA A 242 -14.22 3.91 -23.06
N ALA A 243 -13.03 4.17 -23.60
CA ALA A 243 -11.84 3.40 -23.31
C ALA A 243 -11.16 3.95 -22.05
N ALA A 244 -10.48 3.09 -21.30
CA ALA A 244 -9.68 3.52 -20.16
C ALA A 244 -8.52 4.38 -20.65
N ALA A 245 -8.43 5.62 -20.17
CA ALA A 245 -7.28 6.47 -20.36
C ALA A 245 -7.08 7.24 -19.07
N ALA A 246 -6.47 6.57 -18.09
CA ALA A 246 -6.16 7.23 -16.84
C ALA A 246 -4.74 7.75 -16.86
N GLU A 247 -4.59 9.02 -16.49
CA GLU A 247 -3.30 9.68 -16.44
C GLU A 247 -2.47 9.10 -15.29
N TYR A 248 -1.25 8.70 -15.61
CA TYR A 248 -0.19 8.45 -14.65
C TYR A 248 0.63 9.72 -14.51
N PRO A 249 1.23 9.97 -13.33
CA PRO A 249 2.07 11.16 -13.12
C PRO A 249 3.39 11.11 -13.91
N ALA A 250 3.71 9.97 -14.53
CA ALA A 250 4.92 9.77 -15.31
C ALA A 250 4.67 8.79 -16.46
N GLU A 251 5.35 8.98 -17.57
CA GLU A 251 5.46 8.01 -18.66
C GLU A 251 6.84 7.36 -18.64
N VAL A 252 6.90 6.07 -18.97
CA VAL A 252 8.14 5.28 -19.01
C VAL A 252 8.15 4.44 -20.27
N ASP A 253 9.07 4.75 -21.17
CA ASP A 253 9.31 3.97 -22.39
C ASP A 253 10.55 3.13 -22.22
N VAL A 254 10.47 1.86 -22.61
CA VAL A 254 11.56 0.89 -22.46
C VAL A 254 11.84 0.23 -23.81
N HIS A 255 13.03 0.45 -24.34
CA HIS A 255 13.50 -0.09 -25.62
C HIS A 255 14.84 -0.80 -25.43
N GLY A 256 14.80 -2.12 -25.22
CA GLY A 256 16.00 -2.90 -24.93
C GLY A 256 16.67 -2.43 -23.64
N THR A 257 17.88 -1.90 -23.75
CA THR A 257 18.67 -1.33 -22.64
C THR A 257 18.49 0.19 -22.49
N HIS A 258 17.62 0.81 -23.29
CA HIS A 258 17.28 2.23 -23.19
C HIS A 258 15.96 2.42 -22.43
N VAL A 259 15.92 3.42 -21.55
CA VAL A 259 14.73 3.84 -20.81
C VAL A 259 14.61 5.36 -20.87
N GLU A 260 13.43 5.84 -21.26
CA GLU A 260 13.08 7.27 -21.25
C GLU A 260 11.98 7.54 -20.22
N LEU A 261 12.16 8.60 -19.43
CA LEU A 261 11.21 9.07 -18.43
C LEU A 261 10.62 10.42 -18.87
N ARG A 262 9.29 10.55 -18.89
CA ARG A 262 8.60 11.82 -19.17
C ARG A 262 7.60 12.19 -18.07
N GLY A 263 7.30 13.48 -17.97
CA GLY A 263 6.35 14.02 -16.99
C GLY A 263 6.92 14.16 -15.56
N VAL A 264 8.23 14.01 -15.39
CA VAL A 264 8.89 14.04 -14.08
C VAL A 264 10.07 14.99 -14.05
N SER A 265 10.34 15.55 -12.87
CA SER A 265 11.50 16.39 -12.59
C SER A 265 12.26 15.79 -11.41
N PRO A 266 13.35 15.02 -11.63
CA PRO A 266 14.09 14.38 -10.55
C PRO A 266 14.81 15.40 -9.66
N ASP A 267 14.70 15.27 -8.33
CA ASP A 267 15.63 15.94 -7.41
C ASP A 267 17.02 15.34 -7.62
N ARG A 268 17.88 16.07 -8.34
CA ARG A 268 19.19 15.59 -8.79
C ARG A 268 20.05 15.07 -7.64
N GLU A 269 20.06 15.77 -6.51
CA GLU A 269 20.85 15.36 -5.35
C GLU A 269 20.38 14.01 -4.80
N THR A 270 19.07 13.84 -4.58
CA THR A 270 18.48 12.57 -4.14
C THR A 270 18.71 11.48 -5.18
N ALA A 271 18.56 11.78 -6.47
CA ALA A 271 18.79 10.84 -7.55
C ALA A 271 20.22 10.27 -7.51
N LEU A 272 21.22 11.15 -7.45
CA LEU A 272 22.64 10.77 -7.36
C LEU A 272 22.91 9.92 -6.12
N ARG A 273 22.34 10.27 -4.96
CA ARG A 273 22.48 9.48 -3.74
C ARG A 273 21.84 8.09 -3.88
N LEU A 274 20.67 7.99 -4.50
CA LEU A 274 19.99 6.72 -4.73
C LEU A 274 20.72 5.85 -5.77
N LEU A 275 21.29 6.44 -6.83
CA LEU A 275 22.06 5.75 -7.86
C LEU A 275 23.30 5.03 -7.33
N LYS A 276 23.85 5.48 -6.19
CA LYS A 276 24.93 4.77 -5.47
C LYS A 276 24.57 3.33 -5.08
N MET A 277 23.29 2.99 -5.00
CA MET A 277 22.84 1.61 -4.81
C MET A 277 23.20 0.66 -5.98
N LEU A 278 23.50 1.21 -7.16
CA LEU A 278 23.86 0.43 -8.34
C LEU A 278 25.38 0.30 -8.52
N GLY A 279 26.15 1.26 -8.00
CA GLY A 279 27.59 1.31 -8.16
C GLY A 279 28.17 2.69 -7.87
N ARG A 280 29.43 2.90 -8.27
CA ARG A 280 30.11 4.20 -8.17
C ARG A 280 29.50 5.18 -9.16
N VAL A 281 29.13 6.36 -8.69
CA VAL A 281 28.52 7.42 -9.49
C VAL A 281 29.59 8.44 -9.87
N HIS A 282 29.73 8.69 -11.16
CA HIS A 282 30.60 9.72 -11.74
C HIS A 282 29.74 10.71 -12.53
N VAL A 283 30.00 12.01 -12.37
CA VAL A 283 29.32 13.07 -13.13
C VAL A 283 30.34 13.62 -14.12
N GLU A 284 30.03 13.50 -15.41
CA GLU A 284 30.89 13.95 -16.50
C GLU A 284 30.78 15.46 -16.72
N ASP A 285 31.75 16.03 -17.45
CA ASP A 285 31.69 17.40 -17.94
C ASP A 285 30.46 17.58 -18.82
N GLY A 286 29.59 18.53 -18.49
CA GLY A 286 28.26 18.69 -19.11
C GLY A 286 27.10 18.04 -18.34
N GLY A 287 27.39 17.37 -17.22
CA GLY A 287 26.39 16.94 -16.24
C GLY A 287 25.75 15.58 -16.51
N ALA A 288 26.16 14.85 -17.55
CA ALA A 288 25.79 13.44 -17.72
C ALA A 288 26.30 12.61 -16.53
N VAL A 289 25.63 11.50 -16.24
CA VAL A 289 25.94 10.66 -15.07
C VAL A 289 26.25 9.25 -15.51
N VAL A 290 27.39 8.74 -15.09
CA VAL A 290 27.81 7.35 -15.31
C VAL A 290 27.83 6.61 -13.98
N VAL A 291 27.15 5.46 -13.95
CA VAL A 291 27.11 4.58 -12.78
C VAL A 291 27.76 3.25 -13.15
N ALA A 292 28.89 2.93 -12.51
CA ALA A 292 29.63 1.69 -12.75
C ALA A 292 29.59 0.77 -11.52
N GLY A 293 29.10 -0.45 -11.68
CA GLY A 293 28.97 -1.42 -10.60
C GLY A 293 29.06 -2.88 -11.06
N ARG A 294 28.80 -3.82 -10.14
CA ARG A 294 28.90 -5.27 -10.41
C ARG A 294 27.96 -5.76 -11.51
N GLY A 295 26.90 -5.01 -11.80
CA GLY A 295 25.90 -5.37 -12.81
C GLY A 295 26.01 -4.58 -14.09
N GLY A 296 27.18 -4.01 -14.40
CA GLY A 296 27.44 -3.27 -15.63
C GLY A 296 27.53 -1.76 -15.43
N VAL A 297 27.46 -1.04 -16.55
CA VAL A 297 27.53 0.43 -16.59
C VAL A 297 26.17 0.97 -17.05
N VAL A 298 25.71 2.03 -16.39
CA VAL A 298 24.52 2.78 -16.81
C VAL A 298 24.93 4.24 -17.04
N LYS A 299 24.55 4.80 -18.17
CA LYS A 299 24.70 6.21 -18.50
C LYS A 299 23.34 6.89 -18.44
N LEU A 300 23.32 8.09 -17.87
CA LEU A 300 22.14 8.94 -17.79
C LEU A 300 22.48 10.31 -18.38
N SER A 301 21.53 10.90 -19.11
CA SER A 301 21.60 12.28 -19.58
C SER A 301 21.73 13.28 -18.43
N SER A 302 22.04 14.54 -18.74
CA SER A 302 22.21 15.59 -17.74
C SER A 302 20.93 15.91 -16.94
N ASP A 303 19.75 15.66 -17.50
CA ASP A 303 18.46 15.75 -16.82
C ASP A 303 18.03 14.43 -16.13
N LEU A 304 18.83 13.36 -16.28
CA LEU A 304 18.59 12.00 -15.76
C LEU A 304 17.39 11.28 -16.39
N LEU A 305 16.80 11.80 -17.46
CA LEU A 305 15.57 11.28 -18.05
C LEU A 305 15.81 10.24 -19.15
N HIS A 306 16.97 10.28 -19.82
CA HIS A 306 17.39 9.31 -20.81
C HIS A 306 18.47 8.41 -20.21
N ILE A 307 18.19 7.10 -20.15
CA ILE A 307 18.98 6.15 -19.38
C ILE A 307 19.33 4.97 -20.28
N GLU A 308 20.61 4.60 -20.35
CA GLU A 308 21.08 3.50 -21.19
C GLU A 308 22.04 2.59 -20.42
N GLY A 309 21.86 1.28 -20.54
CA GLY A 309 22.81 0.27 -20.08
C GLY A 309 22.16 -0.94 -19.40
N ASP A 310 23.00 -1.84 -18.88
CA ASP A 310 22.59 -3.16 -18.38
C ASP A 310 21.55 -3.10 -17.24
N ARG A 311 21.55 -2.00 -16.49
CA ARG A 311 20.63 -1.76 -15.36
C ARG A 311 19.79 -0.50 -15.55
N ALA A 312 19.52 -0.11 -16.80
CA ALA A 312 18.74 1.09 -17.11
C ALA A 312 17.38 1.11 -16.38
N LEU A 313 16.68 -0.03 -16.31
CA LEU A 313 15.39 -0.11 -15.62
C LEU A 313 15.51 0.10 -14.09
N ASP A 314 16.55 -0.43 -13.46
CA ASP A 314 16.80 -0.21 -12.03
C ASP A 314 17.20 1.25 -11.76
N ALA A 315 18.00 1.85 -12.64
CA ALA A 315 18.37 3.27 -12.56
C ALA A 315 17.16 4.18 -12.74
N ALA A 316 16.31 3.90 -13.74
CA ALA A 316 15.04 4.58 -13.95
C ALA A 316 14.13 4.50 -12.73
N ALA A 317 14.08 3.33 -12.07
CA ALA A 317 13.33 3.16 -10.83
C ALA A 317 13.89 4.00 -9.66
N LEU A 318 15.21 4.25 -9.62
CA LEU A 318 15.84 5.11 -8.62
C LEU A 318 15.62 6.60 -8.94
N VAL A 319 15.71 6.99 -10.20
CA VAL A 319 15.39 8.36 -10.66
C VAL A 319 13.91 8.67 -10.41
N MET A 320 13.00 7.75 -10.73
CA MET A 320 11.57 7.90 -10.44
C MET A 320 11.28 8.14 -8.95
N ARG A 321 12.08 7.54 -8.06
CA ARG A 321 11.95 7.73 -6.61
C ARG A 321 12.41 9.09 -6.12
N SER A 322 13.33 9.75 -6.83
CA SER A 322 13.70 11.14 -6.58
C SER A 322 12.72 12.14 -7.17
N SER A 323 11.86 11.72 -8.11
CA SER A 323 10.83 12.57 -8.70
C SER A 323 9.49 12.50 -7.97
N ILE A 324 9.03 11.29 -7.65
CA ILE A 324 7.69 11.05 -7.09
C ILE A 324 7.83 10.25 -5.81
N CYS A 325 7.40 10.82 -4.67
CA CYS A 325 7.59 10.19 -3.36
C CYS A 325 6.41 10.44 -2.40
N GLY A 326 5.72 9.35 -2.02
CA GLY A 326 4.62 9.41 -1.04
C GLY A 326 5.02 9.42 0.43
N LEU A 327 6.27 9.74 0.78
CA LEU A 327 6.76 9.94 2.16
C LEU A 327 6.38 8.84 3.18
N CYS A 328 6.32 7.57 2.73
CA CYS A 328 5.87 6.45 3.56
C CYS A 328 6.98 5.71 4.31
N ASP A 329 8.25 5.93 3.94
CA ASP A 329 9.43 5.26 4.50
C ASP A 329 9.46 3.73 4.42
N LEU A 330 8.58 3.13 3.61
CA LEU A 330 8.59 1.69 3.37
C LEU A 330 9.97 1.20 2.87
N CYS A 331 10.64 2.00 2.03
CA CYS A 331 11.98 1.71 1.53
C CYS A 331 13.07 1.73 2.62
N VAL A 332 12.88 2.52 3.69
CA VAL A 332 13.78 2.58 4.86
C VAL A 332 13.56 1.35 5.73
N SER A 333 12.30 1.04 6.08
CA SER A 333 11.97 -0.12 6.91
C SER A 333 12.46 -1.43 6.27
N TRP A 334 12.27 -1.57 4.95
CA TRP A 334 12.63 -2.78 4.19
C TRP A 334 14.13 -2.93 3.90
N CYS A 335 14.97 -1.97 4.30
CA CYS A 335 16.40 -2.10 4.11
C CYS A 335 16.97 -3.06 5.16
N PRO A 336 17.43 -4.28 4.79
CA PRO A 336 17.87 -5.28 5.77
C PRO A 336 19.15 -4.85 6.51
N THR A 337 19.99 -4.03 5.88
CA THR A 337 21.22 -3.49 6.47
C THR A 337 21.05 -2.10 7.08
N LYS A 338 19.82 -1.57 7.06
CA LYS A 338 19.47 -0.20 7.51
C LYS A 338 20.36 0.88 6.89
N ALA A 339 20.80 0.66 5.65
CA ALA A 339 21.68 1.56 4.89
C ALA A 339 20.93 2.76 4.28
N LEU A 340 19.61 2.72 4.17
CA LEU A 340 18.80 3.83 3.66
C LEU A 340 18.13 4.55 4.81
N ALA A 341 18.26 5.88 4.86
CA ALA A 341 17.58 6.75 5.81
C ALA A 341 17.17 8.07 5.13
N ARG A 342 16.42 8.91 5.85
CA ARG A 342 16.25 10.33 5.49
C ARG A 342 17.14 11.19 6.38
N ASP A 343 17.68 12.26 5.80
CA ASP A 343 18.33 13.32 6.57
C ASP A 343 17.28 14.30 7.14
N PRO A 344 17.68 15.27 8.00
CA PRO A 344 16.75 16.24 8.59
C PRO A 344 15.99 17.11 7.58
N SER A 345 16.50 17.26 6.35
CA SER A 345 15.82 17.96 5.25
C SER A 345 14.76 17.10 4.55
N GLY A 346 14.67 15.82 4.93
CA GLY A 346 13.77 14.84 4.33
C GLY A 346 14.32 14.14 3.09
N LYS A 347 15.51 14.53 2.60
CA LYS A 347 16.18 13.88 1.46
C LYS A 347 16.74 12.52 1.85
N PHE A 348 16.84 11.61 0.88
CA PHE A 348 17.40 10.28 1.16
C PHE A 348 18.91 10.34 1.37
N ARG A 349 19.41 9.51 2.27
CA ARG A 349 20.83 9.22 2.47
C ARG A 349 21.05 7.72 2.34
N VAL A 350 22.05 7.35 1.54
CA VAL A 350 22.50 5.96 1.39
C VAL A 350 23.86 5.84 2.06
N ASP A 351 23.94 4.94 3.04
CA ASP A 351 25.19 4.51 3.66
C ASP A 351 25.85 3.46 2.77
N GLU A 352 26.94 3.85 2.11
CA GLU A 352 27.59 3.04 1.08
C GLU A 352 28.29 1.81 1.66
N GLU A 353 28.75 1.87 2.91
CA GLU A 353 29.43 0.74 3.57
C GLU A 353 28.44 -0.37 3.93
N ARG A 354 27.21 0.02 4.32
CA ARG A 354 26.15 -0.94 4.66
C ARG A 354 25.30 -1.34 3.47
N CYS A 355 25.31 -0.58 2.37
CA CYS A 355 24.46 -0.88 1.21
C CYS A 355 25.03 -2.05 0.40
N THR A 356 24.23 -3.11 0.24
CA THR A 356 24.62 -4.28 -0.57
C THR A 356 24.17 -4.20 -2.03
N GLY A 357 23.48 -3.13 -2.43
CA GLY A 357 22.93 -2.99 -3.79
C GLY A 357 21.79 -3.96 -4.15
N CYS A 358 21.16 -4.61 -3.17
CA CYS A 358 20.12 -5.63 -3.39
C CYS A 358 18.78 -5.08 -3.93
N LEU A 359 18.56 -3.76 -3.88
CA LEU A 359 17.36 -3.06 -4.33
C LEU A 359 16.02 -3.50 -3.74
N LEU A 360 16.01 -4.22 -2.62
CA LEU A 360 14.76 -4.55 -1.91
C LEU A 360 13.95 -3.28 -1.55
N CYS A 361 14.63 -2.20 -1.17
CA CYS A 361 14.01 -0.90 -0.91
C CYS A 361 13.34 -0.29 -2.16
N SER A 362 13.92 -0.50 -3.35
CA SER A 362 13.33 -0.08 -4.63
C SER A 362 12.13 -0.96 -5.00
N ARG A 363 12.23 -2.28 -4.78
CA ARG A 363 11.12 -3.22 -5.00
C ARG A 363 9.96 -3.02 -4.03
N ALA A 364 10.21 -2.46 -2.85
CA ALA A 364 9.17 -2.09 -1.91
C ALA A 364 8.45 -0.80 -2.35
N CYS A 365 9.22 0.18 -2.85
CA CYS A 365 8.76 1.54 -3.14
C CYS A 365 7.56 1.57 -4.11
N PRO A 366 6.48 2.32 -3.80
CA PRO A 366 5.35 2.50 -4.71
C PRO A 366 5.75 3.12 -6.06
N SER A 367 6.59 4.15 -6.07
CA SER A 367 7.02 4.84 -7.29
C SER A 367 7.72 3.88 -8.24
N ALA A 368 8.77 3.21 -7.77
CA ALA A 368 9.49 2.22 -8.57
C ALA A 368 8.60 1.06 -9.04
N GLN A 369 7.75 0.52 -8.16
CA GLN A 369 6.92 -0.64 -8.50
C GLN A 369 5.81 -0.33 -9.48
N TYR A 370 5.05 0.74 -9.24
CA TYR A 370 3.87 1.03 -10.02
C TYR A 370 4.16 1.88 -11.26
N LEU A 371 5.19 2.75 -11.22
CA LEU A 371 5.51 3.66 -12.32
C LEU A 371 6.64 3.14 -13.21
N VAL A 372 7.44 2.16 -12.79
CA VAL A 372 8.55 1.63 -13.60
C VAL A 372 8.42 0.13 -13.82
N TYR A 373 8.66 -0.68 -12.79
CA TYR A 373 8.78 -2.14 -12.97
C TYR A 373 7.50 -2.80 -13.50
N ARG A 374 6.32 -2.36 -13.05
CA ARG A 374 5.05 -2.93 -13.54
C ARG A 374 4.74 -2.52 -14.97
N ILE A 375 5.09 -1.28 -15.36
CA ILE A 375 4.86 -0.78 -16.72
C ILE A 375 5.72 -1.60 -17.69
N ALA A 376 7.03 -1.68 -17.42
CA ALA A 376 7.98 -2.43 -18.21
C ALA A 376 7.61 -3.92 -18.39
N ARG A 377 7.13 -4.59 -17.33
CA ARG A 377 6.74 -6.01 -17.40
C ARG A 377 5.50 -6.28 -18.23
N THR A 378 4.57 -5.34 -18.29
CA THR A 378 3.28 -5.57 -18.97
C THR A 378 3.28 -5.13 -20.43
N GLY A 379 4.31 -4.41 -20.89
CA GLY A 379 4.35 -3.80 -22.23
C GLY A 379 3.22 -2.79 -22.49
N ARG A 380 2.39 -2.53 -21.47
CA ARG A 380 1.29 -1.57 -21.49
C ARG A 380 1.74 -0.38 -20.66
N GLY A 381 2.29 0.61 -21.36
CA GLY A 381 2.49 1.96 -20.86
C GLY A 381 1.16 2.67 -20.59
N PRO A 382 1.18 3.90 -20.06
CA PRO A 382 0.00 4.76 -20.02
C PRO A 382 -0.61 4.82 -21.43
N VAL A 383 -1.86 4.37 -21.57
CA VAL A 383 -2.59 4.47 -22.84
C VAL A 383 -3.11 5.89 -22.92
N GLN A 384 -2.51 6.71 -23.79
CA GLN A 384 -3.01 8.06 -24.07
C GLN A 384 -4.42 7.97 -24.68
N MET A 385 -5.27 8.95 -24.34
CA MET A 385 -6.53 9.15 -25.05
C MET A 385 -6.22 9.30 -26.54
N ARG A 386 -6.86 8.48 -27.39
CA ARG A 386 -7.24 9.02 -28.69
C ARG A 386 -8.22 10.14 -28.37
N ARG A 387 -7.86 11.38 -28.71
CA ARG A 387 -8.81 12.50 -28.70
C ARG A 387 -10.00 12.05 -29.55
N GLU A 388 -11.10 11.69 -28.92
CA GLU A 388 -12.38 11.66 -29.60
C GLU A 388 -12.76 13.13 -29.75
N GLU A 389 -12.80 13.58 -31.02
CA GLU A 389 -13.40 14.84 -31.45
C GLU A 389 -14.88 14.91 -31.07
#